data_AF-A0A8C2D5R0-F1
#
_entry.id   AF-A0A8C2D5R0-F1
#
_cell.length_a   1.000
_cell.length_b   1.000
_cell.length_c   1.000
_cell.angle_alpha   90.00
_cell.angle_beta   90.00
_cell.angle_gamma   90.00
#
_symmetry.space_group_name_H-M   'P 1'
#
loop_
_entity.id
_entity.type
_entity.pdbx_description
1 polymer ?
#
loop_
_entity_poly.entity_id
_entity_poly.type
_entity_poly.pdbx_seq_one_letter_code
_entity_poly.pdbx_strand_id
1 'polypeptide(L)'
;MSYCKVLPAVARVKPAHLFGVRLRSTAAASTQHKEPKSEDAPPDPSCTVLEKPCEVELISRRAHTERQRISIDFDNTQEAYKSKDTMELLRSLLVFKLCTIDFLVDKNKELMDLSKKVLGQRLFEKLMKMTFYGQFVAGEDQNAIKPLIEKNQAFGVGSVLDYSVEEDLTQEEAEKKEMDSCVSEAEKESHGMDHREKKYKAHRQFGDRRGGVISARTYFYADEAKCDHHMETFINCIKASAGSSVDGFSAIKMTALGRPQFLLQFSEVLVKWRRFFNLLASHQGKDGMAILEQKLELEQLQDSLIKLGVGAKSDIENWFTGEKLGSSGTIDLLDWNSLINDTTKISNLLVVPNMESGHLEPLLSKFTDEEEKQMKRMLQRMDVLAKHAVENGVRLMVDAEQTYFQPAISRLTLEMQRIFNREKPNIFNTYQCYLREAYDNVSVDVELSRREGWYFGAKLVRGAYMYQERSRAAEIGYEDPINPDYEATNRMYHKCLEYILEEINHNRMANVMVASHNEDTVKFTLEKMNETSLSPTENKVYFGQLLGMCDQISFPLGQAGFPVYKYVPYGPVNEVIPYLSRRAQENRGFMKGSQRERSLLWKELKRRLFSGQLLYKPVY
;
A
#
# COMPACT_ATOMS: atom_id res chain seq x y z
N MET A 1 21.98 19.91 32.27
CA MET A 1 22.94 19.75 33.39
C MET A 1 22.51 18.52 34.18
N SER A 2 23.12 17.36 33.91
CA SER A 2 24.23 16.71 34.64
C SER A 2 23.69 15.72 35.70
N TYR A 3 23.52 14.43 35.39
CA TYR A 3 24.47 13.29 35.36
C TYR A 3 24.87 12.68 36.73
N CYS A 4 24.67 11.35 36.81
CA CYS A 4 25.41 10.31 37.57
C CYS A 4 25.29 10.29 39.11
N LYS A 5 25.30 9.18 39.85
CA LYS A 5 25.69 7.74 39.72
C LYS A 5 24.87 6.99 40.82
N VAL A 6 24.66 5.66 40.78
CA VAL A 6 25.48 4.63 41.47
C VAL A 6 25.04 3.21 41.02
N LEU A 7 26.03 2.36 40.74
CA LEU A 7 26.02 0.88 40.69
C LEU A 7 27.01 0.40 41.78
N PRO A 8 26.90 -0.82 42.34
CA PRO A 8 27.67 -1.99 41.84
C PRO A 8 26.88 -3.34 41.92
N ALA A 9 26.94 -4.27 40.94
CA ALA A 9 27.91 -5.38 40.70
C ALA A 9 28.13 -6.28 41.96
N VAL A 10 27.95 -7.62 41.97
CA VAL A 10 28.68 -8.74 41.28
C VAL A 10 27.89 -10.05 41.62
N ALA A 11 27.66 -11.05 40.75
CA ALA A 11 28.53 -12.23 40.57
C ALA A 11 28.05 -13.21 39.48
N ARG A 12 29.04 -13.81 38.79
CA ARG A 12 29.00 -14.80 37.70
C ARG A 12 28.84 -16.24 38.22
N VAL A 13 28.17 -17.12 37.46
CA VAL A 13 28.55 -18.55 37.28
C VAL A 13 28.08 -19.09 35.91
N LYS A 14 28.99 -19.78 35.20
CA LYS A 14 28.81 -20.79 34.12
C LYS A 14 30.06 -21.70 34.19
N PRO A 15 30.14 -22.87 33.50
CA PRO A 15 29.16 -23.93 33.24
C PRO A 15 29.75 -25.34 33.58
N ALA A 16 28.97 -26.41 33.44
CA ALA A 16 29.52 -27.78 33.41
C ALA A 16 28.77 -28.70 32.43
N HIS A 17 29.56 -29.40 31.60
CA HIS A 17 29.19 -30.51 30.71
C HIS A 17 29.07 -31.83 31.51
N LEU A 18 28.32 -32.82 30.99
CA LEU A 18 28.83 -34.14 30.53
C LEU A 18 27.72 -35.18 30.24
N PHE A 19 27.88 -35.88 29.10
CA PHE A 19 27.37 -37.21 28.65
C PHE A 19 25.86 -37.55 28.76
N GLY A 20 25.17 -38.15 27.78
CA GLY A 20 25.54 -38.81 26.52
C GLY A 20 24.82 -40.17 26.43
N VAL A 21 23.86 -40.35 25.53
CA VAL A 21 23.42 -41.68 25.03
C VAL A 21 22.96 -41.57 23.58
N ARG A 22 23.66 -42.30 22.70
CA ARG A 22 23.31 -42.62 21.32
C ARG A 22 22.36 -43.82 21.31
N LEU A 23 21.31 -43.78 20.48
CA LEU A 23 20.61 -44.98 20.02
C LEU A 23 20.68 -45.06 18.49
N ARG A 24 21.18 -46.21 18.01
CA ARG A 24 21.22 -46.66 16.62
C ARG A 24 19.87 -47.26 16.23
N SER A 25 19.48 -47.08 14.97
CA SER A 25 18.52 -47.93 14.25
C SER A 25 18.84 -47.77 12.75
N THR A 26 19.69 -48.65 12.20
CA THR A 26 19.34 -49.79 11.33
C THR A 26 18.67 -49.41 10.01
N ALA A 27 19.45 -49.54 8.95
CA ALA A 27 19.02 -49.57 7.56
C ALA A 27 18.20 -50.84 7.28
N ALA A 28 17.14 -50.70 6.49
CA ALA A 28 16.48 -51.79 5.79
C ALA A 28 16.21 -51.36 4.35
N ALA A 29 16.48 -52.28 3.44
CA ALA A 29 16.55 -52.11 2.00
C ALA A 29 15.20 -52.29 1.31
N SER A 30 15.17 -51.83 0.05
CA SER A 30 14.48 -52.45 -1.10
C SER A 30 12.96 -52.54 -1.09
N THR A 31 12.34 -51.82 -2.04
CA THR A 31 11.71 -52.46 -3.22
C THR A 31 11.45 -51.42 -4.30
N GLN A 32 12.12 -51.57 -5.45
CA GLN A 32 11.78 -50.92 -6.72
C GLN A 32 10.72 -51.76 -7.44
N HIS A 33 9.72 -51.09 -8.02
CA HIS A 33 8.79 -51.67 -8.98
C HIS A 33 9.11 -51.16 -10.40
N LYS A 34 9.09 -52.13 -11.31
CA LYS A 34 9.38 -52.20 -12.75
C LYS A 34 8.76 -51.12 -13.65
N GLU A 35 9.48 -50.78 -14.73
CA GLU A 35 8.96 -50.57 -16.09
C GLU A 35 9.89 -51.21 -17.15
N PRO A 36 9.42 -51.53 -18.37
CA PRO A 36 9.89 -52.68 -19.15
C PRO A 36 10.83 -52.39 -20.34
N LYS A 37 11.30 -53.50 -20.92
CA LYS A 37 12.33 -53.75 -21.95
C LYS A 37 12.04 -53.23 -23.37
N SER A 38 13.11 -52.97 -24.12
CA SER A 38 13.35 -53.36 -25.54
C SER A 38 14.88 -53.34 -25.77
N GLU A 39 15.58 -54.48 -25.89
CA GLU A 39 15.89 -55.35 -27.05
C GLU A 39 16.86 -54.78 -28.11
N ASP A 40 17.87 -55.62 -28.41
CA ASP A 40 19.22 -55.39 -28.97
C ASP A 40 19.32 -55.30 -30.52
N ALA A 41 20.38 -54.64 -31.04
CA ALA A 41 21.20 -55.10 -32.19
C ALA A 41 22.42 -54.17 -32.50
N PRO A 42 23.51 -54.66 -33.15
CA PRO A 42 24.92 -54.24 -32.93
C PRO A 42 25.55 -53.34 -34.04
N PRO A 43 26.86 -52.95 -33.98
CA PRO A 43 27.40 -51.66 -34.47
C PRO A 43 28.29 -51.72 -35.74
N ASP A 44 28.79 -50.52 -36.14
CA ASP A 44 30.09 -50.15 -36.79
C ASP A 44 29.97 -49.42 -38.15
N PRO A 45 30.96 -48.63 -38.68
CA PRO A 45 32.10 -47.89 -38.07
C PRO A 45 32.17 -46.38 -38.46
N SER A 46 33.17 -45.70 -37.89
CA SER A 46 33.90 -44.52 -38.39
C SER A 46 33.45 -43.13 -37.89
N CYS A 47 34.26 -42.55 -36.99
CA CYS A 47 35.21 -41.50 -37.36
C CYS A 47 36.03 -41.09 -36.13
N THR A 48 37.33 -41.38 -36.18
CA THR A 48 38.39 -40.99 -35.24
C THR A 48 38.59 -39.48 -35.17
N VAL A 49 38.59 -38.90 -33.95
CA VAL A 49 39.40 -37.71 -33.63
C VAL A 49 40.02 -37.86 -32.23
N LEU A 50 41.33 -38.09 -32.25
CA LEU A 50 42.38 -37.83 -31.25
C LEU A 50 41.96 -37.32 -29.85
N GLU A 51 42.03 -38.21 -28.85
CA GLU A 51 42.11 -37.83 -27.44
C GLU A 51 43.59 -37.57 -27.03
N LYS A 52 43.86 -36.38 -26.48
CA LYS A 52 45.00 -36.15 -25.58
C LYS A 52 44.47 -36.23 -24.15
N PRO A 53 45.13 -36.93 -23.23
CA PRO A 53 44.66 -37.03 -21.85
C PRO A 53 44.96 -35.72 -21.12
N CYS A 54 43.92 -35.01 -20.71
CA CYS A 54 44.01 -33.97 -19.68
C CYS A 54 43.44 -34.58 -18.41
N GLU A 55 44.28 -34.81 -17.42
CA GLU A 55 43.86 -35.25 -16.08
C GLU A 55 42.81 -34.27 -15.53
N VAL A 56 41.56 -34.72 -15.47
CA VAL A 56 40.50 -34.01 -14.75
C VAL A 56 40.66 -34.37 -13.28
N GLU A 57 41.47 -33.56 -12.60
CA GLU A 57 41.45 -33.50 -11.14
C GLU A 57 40.05 -33.02 -10.72
N LEU A 58 39.25 -33.95 -10.20
CA LEU A 58 37.92 -33.73 -9.63
C LEU A 58 38.05 -32.85 -8.37
N ILE A 59 38.30 -31.56 -8.57
CA ILE A 59 38.16 -30.57 -7.51
C ILE A 59 36.65 -30.34 -7.35
N SER A 60 36.10 -31.03 -6.36
CA SER A 60 34.87 -30.67 -5.66
C SER A 60 34.95 -29.20 -5.19
N ARG A 61 34.67 -28.26 -6.10
CA ARG A 61 34.34 -26.89 -5.75
C ARG A 61 32.86 -26.85 -5.44
N ARG A 62 32.50 -27.19 -4.20
CA ARG A 62 31.39 -26.48 -3.53
C ARG A 62 31.80 -25.01 -3.47
N ALA A 63 31.48 -24.26 -4.52
CA ALA A 63 31.47 -22.82 -4.44
C ALA A 63 30.36 -22.43 -3.45
N HIS A 64 30.73 -22.23 -2.19
CA HIS A 64 30.00 -21.29 -1.36
C HIS A 64 30.17 -19.92 -2.02
N THR A 65 29.25 -19.54 -2.89
CA THR A 65 29.10 -18.15 -3.30
C THR A 65 28.65 -17.42 -2.06
N GLU A 66 29.58 -16.79 -1.33
CA GLU A 66 29.24 -15.77 -0.34
C GLU A 66 28.42 -14.72 -1.09
N ARG A 67 27.09 -14.74 -0.93
CA ARG A 67 26.23 -13.67 -1.45
C ARG A 67 26.72 -12.38 -0.80
N GLN A 68 27.19 -11.44 -1.61
CA GLN A 68 27.63 -10.14 -1.12
C GLN A 68 26.49 -9.50 -0.34
N ARG A 69 26.80 -9.08 0.89
CA ARG A 69 25.85 -8.37 1.75
C ARG A 69 25.41 -7.08 1.03
N ILE A 70 24.10 -6.89 0.91
CA ILE A 70 23.50 -5.66 0.40
C ILE A 70 23.95 -4.50 1.29
N SER A 71 24.63 -3.52 0.70
CA SER A 71 25.00 -2.26 1.35
C SER A 71 24.93 -1.13 0.34
N ILE A 72 24.25 -0.04 0.70
CA ILE A 72 24.04 1.14 -0.15
C ILE A 72 24.50 2.37 0.62
N ASP A 73 25.37 3.17 0.02
CA ASP A 73 25.82 4.45 0.57
C ASP A 73 24.91 5.59 0.10
N PHE A 74 24.00 6.01 0.97
CA PHE A 74 23.08 7.13 0.72
C PHE A 74 23.74 8.51 0.83
N ASP A 75 25.00 8.60 1.27
CA ASP A 75 25.76 9.86 1.36
C ASP A 75 26.66 10.11 0.14
N ASN A 76 26.71 9.16 -0.80
CA ASN A 76 27.36 9.30 -2.10
C ASN A 76 26.51 10.15 -3.05
N THR A 77 26.82 11.45 -3.11
CA THR A 77 26.06 12.41 -3.89
C THR A 77 26.21 12.25 -5.40
N GLN A 78 27.33 11.68 -5.86
CA GLN A 78 27.58 11.49 -7.29
C GLN A 78 26.62 10.45 -7.86
N GLU A 79 26.47 9.30 -7.18
CA GLU A 79 25.51 8.28 -7.62
C GLU A 79 24.07 8.73 -7.36
N ALA A 80 23.79 9.38 -6.23
CA ALA A 80 22.47 9.92 -5.89
C ALA A 80 21.88 10.86 -6.95
N TYR A 81 22.72 11.70 -7.55
CA TYR A 81 22.27 12.75 -8.47
C TYR A 81 22.83 12.59 -9.89
N LYS A 82 23.31 11.39 -10.22
CA LYS A 82 23.82 11.02 -11.55
C LYS A 82 22.78 11.24 -12.65
N SER A 83 21.50 11.03 -12.33
CA SER A 83 20.38 11.23 -13.26
C SER A 83 20.02 12.70 -13.51
N LYS A 84 20.60 13.64 -12.74
CA LYS A 84 20.25 15.07 -12.81
C LYS A 84 21.31 15.90 -13.50
N ASP A 85 20.88 16.80 -14.37
CA ASP A 85 21.74 17.88 -14.84
C ASP A 85 21.92 18.97 -13.76
N THR A 86 22.84 19.91 -14.01
CA THR A 86 23.13 20.99 -13.05
C THR A 86 21.96 21.96 -12.86
N MET A 87 21.13 22.18 -13.89
CA MET A 87 19.95 23.05 -13.79
C MET A 87 18.86 22.41 -12.94
N GLU A 88 18.68 21.09 -13.04
CA GLU A 88 17.79 20.32 -12.18
C GLU A 88 18.22 20.40 -10.71
N LEU A 89 19.52 20.32 -10.41
CA LEU A 89 20.05 20.51 -9.05
C LEU A 89 19.75 21.92 -8.52
N LEU A 90 19.99 22.95 -9.32
CA LEU A 90 19.70 24.34 -8.95
C LEU A 90 18.20 24.57 -8.74
N ARG A 91 17.34 23.98 -9.59
CA ARG A 91 15.89 24.01 -9.42
C ARG A 91 15.48 23.37 -8.09
N SER A 92 16.00 22.18 -7.77
CA SER A 92 15.69 21.50 -6.51
C SER A 92 16.12 22.35 -5.29
N LEU A 93 17.33 22.92 -5.32
CA LEU A 93 17.81 23.83 -4.27
C LEU A 93 16.92 25.06 -4.11
N LEU A 94 16.48 25.67 -5.21
CA LEU A 94 15.57 26.81 -5.20
C LEU A 94 14.20 26.43 -4.63
N VAL A 95 13.56 25.39 -5.17
CA VAL A 95 12.22 24.96 -4.74
C VAL A 95 12.22 24.60 -3.26
N PHE A 96 13.20 23.82 -2.79
CA PHE A 96 13.30 23.49 -1.36
C PHE A 96 13.59 24.70 -0.49
N LYS A 97 14.29 25.73 -0.99
CA LYS A 97 14.44 26.99 -0.26
C LYS A 97 13.12 27.75 -0.17
N LEU A 98 12.34 27.80 -1.25
CA LEU A 98 11.03 28.46 -1.27
C LEU A 98 10.05 27.77 -0.32
N CYS A 99 10.06 26.43 -0.23
CA CYS A 99 9.25 25.68 0.75
C CYS A 99 9.60 25.98 2.22
N THR A 100 10.76 26.58 2.51
CA THR A 100 11.11 27.00 3.89
C THR A 100 10.61 28.40 4.25
N ILE A 101 9.92 29.09 3.34
CA ILE A 101 9.38 30.43 3.60
C ILE A 101 7.90 30.28 3.93
N ASP A 102 7.57 30.37 5.22
CA ASP A 102 6.20 30.17 5.74
C ASP A 102 5.17 31.00 4.98
N PHE A 103 5.43 32.28 4.76
CA PHE A 103 4.53 33.16 4.01
C PHE A 103 4.22 32.66 2.60
N LEU A 104 5.22 32.14 1.87
CA LEU A 104 5.01 31.62 0.51
C LEU A 104 4.17 30.34 0.52
N VAL A 105 4.39 29.48 1.52
CA VAL A 105 3.66 28.22 1.66
C VAL A 105 2.23 28.47 2.13
N ASP A 106 2.02 29.35 3.11
CA ASP A 106 0.71 29.64 3.68
C ASP A 106 -0.19 30.41 2.71
N LYS A 107 0.38 31.30 1.90
CA LYS A 107 -0.36 32.12 0.92
C LYS A 107 -0.19 31.65 -0.53
N ASN A 108 0.19 30.40 -0.75
CA ASN A 108 0.56 29.91 -2.08
C ASN A 108 -0.55 30.09 -3.13
N LYS A 109 -1.83 29.85 -2.79
CA LYS A 109 -2.96 29.94 -3.75
C LYS A 109 -3.16 31.39 -4.18
N GLU A 110 -3.26 32.30 -3.20
CA GLU A 110 -3.37 33.75 -3.44
C GLU A 110 -2.21 34.29 -4.28
N LEU A 111 -0.98 33.83 -3.98
CA LEU A 111 0.22 34.22 -4.72
C LEU A 111 0.25 33.68 -6.14
N MET A 112 -0.19 32.44 -6.37
CA MET A 112 -0.28 31.86 -7.71
C MET A 112 -1.34 32.59 -8.54
N ASP A 113 -2.50 32.89 -7.97
CA ASP A 113 -3.57 33.65 -8.62
C ASP A 113 -3.12 35.07 -8.99
N LEU A 114 -2.43 35.75 -8.06
CA LEU A 114 -1.85 37.07 -8.32
C LEU A 114 -0.78 36.99 -9.41
N SER A 115 0.13 36.01 -9.34
CA SER A 115 1.19 35.82 -10.33
C SER A 115 0.62 35.56 -11.72
N LYS A 116 -0.43 34.74 -11.83
CA LYS A 116 -1.15 34.48 -13.07
C LYS A 116 -1.83 35.72 -13.63
N LYS A 117 -2.44 36.55 -12.77
CA LYS A 117 -3.03 37.84 -13.17
C LYS A 117 -1.99 38.86 -13.66
N VAL A 118 -0.84 38.94 -13.00
CA VAL A 118 0.21 39.94 -13.30
C VAL A 118 1.07 39.53 -14.51
N LEU A 119 1.53 38.27 -14.55
CA LEU A 119 2.44 37.77 -15.59
C LEU A 119 1.70 37.32 -16.86
N GLY A 120 0.40 37.04 -16.75
CA GLY A 120 -0.37 36.36 -17.77
C GLY A 120 -0.09 34.85 -17.84
N GLN A 121 -0.98 34.12 -18.51
CA GLN A 121 -0.99 32.65 -18.52
C GLN A 121 0.33 32.02 -18.98
N ARG A 122 0.87 32.47 -20.12
CA ARG A 122 2.06 31.85 -20.73
C ARG A 122 3.32 32.00 -19.87
N LEU A 123 3.54 33.18 -19.31
CA LEU A 123 4.73 33.45 -18.49
C LEU A 123 4.61 32.77 -17.13
N PHE A 124 3.41 32.75 -16.54
CA PHE A 124 3.11 31.99 -15.33
C PHE A 124 3.40 30.50 -15.52
N GLU A 125 2.88 29.86 -16.57
CA GLU A 125 3.14 28.44 -16.84
C GLU A 125 4.63 28.15 -17.03
N LYS A 126 5.34 29.02 -17.76
CA LYS A 126 6.80 28.88 -17.95
C LYS A 126 7.54 28.97 -16.61
N LEU A 127 7.17 29.91 -15.73
CA LEU A 127 7.74 30.05 -14.39
C LEU A 127 7.47 28.80 -13.54
N MET A 128 6.25 28.28 -13.58
CA MET A 128 5.88 27.06 -12.85
C MET A 128 6.68 25.86 -13.33
N LYS A 129 6.79 25.65 -14.65
CA LYS A 129 7.60 24.58 -15.26
C LYS A 129 9.09 24.66 -14.90
N MET A 130 9.61 25.87 -14.71
CA MET A 130 10.99 26.09 -14.26
C MET A 130 11.18 25.88 -12.75
N THR A 131 10.10 25.80 -11.96
CA THR A 131 10.13 25.74 -10.50
C THR A 131 9.34 24.55 -9.95
N PHE A 132 8.23 24.78 -9.24
CA PHE A 132 7.47 23.76 -8.50
C PHE A 132 6.87 22.69 -9.40
N TYR A 133 6.29 23.09 -10.54
CA TYR A 133 5.71 22.12 -11.48
C TYR A 133 6.80 21.19 -12.00
N GLY A 134 7.91 21.73 -12.52
CA GLY A 134 8.99 20.90 -13.05
C GLY A 134 9.73 20.07 -11.99
N GLN A 135 9.59 20.39 -10.70
CA GLN A 135 10.15 19.59 -9.61
C GLN A 135 9.27 18.39 -9.24
N PHE A 136 7.94 18.59 -9.16
CA PHE A 136 7.02 17.61 -8.58
C PHE A 136 6.05 16.96 -9.60
N VAL A 137 6.00 17.46 -10.82
CA VAL A 137 5.08 17.01 -11.89
C VAL A 137 5.91 16.72 -13.14
N ALA A 138 5.64 15.58 -13.77
CA ALA A 138 6.45 15.11 -14.89
C ALA A 138 6.17 15.80 -16.22
N GLY A 139 4.92 16.17 -16.46
CA GLY A 139 4.48 16.70 -17.74
C GLY A 139 2.96 16.87 -17.77
N GLU A 140 2.46 17.44 -18.87
CA GLU A 140 1.05 17.81 -19.00
C GLU A 140 0.16 16.65 -19.45
N ASP A 141 0.73 15.72 -20.21
CA ASP A 141 0.03 14.61 -20.85
C ASP A 141 0.91 13.36 -20.96
N GLN A 142 0.36 12.28 -21.53
CA GLN A 142 1.04 10.99 -21.63
C GLN A 142 2.29 11.02 -22.54
N ASN A 143 2.43 11.99 -23.43
CA ASN A 143 3.62 12.13 -24.28
C ASN A 143 4.69 12.97 -23.57
N ALA A 144 4.29 14.05 -22.90
CA ALA A 144 5.19 14.93 -22.17
C ALA A 144 5.94 14.25 -21.03
N ILE A 145 5.37 13.17 -20.45
CA ILE A 145 6.00 12.42 -19.36
C ILE A 145 7.07 11.42 -19.82
N LYS A 146 7.03 10.95 -21.08
CA LYS A 146 7.92 9.89 -21.58
C LYS A 146 9.41 10.16 -21.36
N PRO A 147 9.95 11.37 -21.67
CA PRO A 147 11.37 11.63 -21.49
C PRO A 147 11.83 11.52 -20.04
N LEU A 148 10.97 11.89 -19.07
CA LEU A 148 11.30 11.75 -17.66
C LEU A 148 11.30 10.28 -17.23
N ILE A 149 10.30 9.51 -17.69
CA ILE A 149 10.17 8.09 -17.34
C ILE A 149 11.33 7.30 -17.92
N GLU A 150 11.65 7.50 -19.20
CA GLU A 150 12.78 6.86 -19.89
C GLU A 150 14.11 7.20 -19.19
N LYS A 151 14.31 8.49 -18.86
CA LYS A 151 15.49 8.94 -18.09
C LYS A 151 15.57 8.20 -16.76
N ASN A 152 14.50 8.18 -15.96
CA ASN A 152 14.53 7.53 -14.65
C ASN A 152 14.77 6.02 -14.78
N GLN A 153 14.15 5.38 -15.76
CA GLN A 153 14.27 3.94 -15.99
C GLN A 153 15.70 3.55 -16.37
N ALA A 154 16.39 4.38 -17.16
CA ALA A 154 17.80 4.13 -17.50
C ALA A 154 18.75 4.19 -16.29
N PHE A 155 18.33 4.82 -15.18
CA PHE A 155 19.03 4.77 -13.88
C PHE A 155 18.38 3.81 -12.88
N GLY A 156 17.59 2.83 -13.37
CA GLY A 156 17.00 1.76 -12.56
C GLY A 156 15.78 2.17 -11.75
N VAL A 157 15.12 3.28 -12.09
CA VAL A 157 13.95 3.81 -11.36
C VAL A 157 12.72 3.83 -12.26
N GLY A 158 11.74 2.97 -11.96
CA GLY A 158 10.44 2.93 -12.62
C GLY A 158 9.47 4.03 -12.16
N SER A 159 8.24 3.98 -12.67
CA SER A 159 7.20 4.96 -12.39
C SER A 159 5.88 4.33 -11.96
N VAL A 160 5.22 4.96 -10.98
CA VAL A 160 3.82 4.77 -10.62
C VAL A 160 3.08 6.00 -11.12
N LEU A 161 2.34 5.88 -12.22
CA LEU A 161 1.67 7.03 -12.81
C LEU A 161 0.39 7.41 -12.06
N ASP A 162 0.22 8.72 -11.85
CA ASP A 162 -0.98 9.34 -11.30
C ASP A 162 -1.33 10.60 -12.09
N TYR A 163 -2.52 10.61 -12.69
CA TYR A 163 -3.02 11.79 -13.38
C TYR A 163 -3.62 12.78 -12.39
N SER A 164 -2.86 13.75 -11.91
CA SER A 164 -3.14 14.53 -10.70
C SER A 164 -4.04 15.77 -10.90
N VAL A 165 -4.99 15.70 -11.84
CA VAL A 165 -5.95 16.78 -12.11
C VAL A 165 -7.02 16.85 -11.04
N GLU A 166 -7.10 17.94 -10.29
CA GLU A 166 -8.08 18.06 -9.20
C GLU A 166 -9.18 19.06 -9.50
N GLU A 167 -10.38 18.77 -9.01
CA GLU A 167 -11.46 19.75 -9.04
C GLU A 167 -11.11 20.89 -8.09
N ASP A 168 -10.97 22.10 -8.64
CA ASP A 168 -10.85 23.33 -7.85
C ASP A 168 -12.23 23.77 -7.38
N LEU A 169 -12.79 23.02 -6.43
CA LEU A 169 -14.04 23.36 -5.75
C LEU A 169 -13.78 24.35 -4.63
N THR A 170 -14.70 25.29 -4.43
CA THR A 170 -14.77 26.06 -3.17
C THR A 170 -15.04 25.12 -1.99
N GLN A 171 -14.73 25.57 -0.77
CA GLN A 171 -15.01 24.77 0.43
C GLN A 171 -16.51 24.45 0.54
N GLU A 172 -17.39 25.43 0.29
CA GLU A 172 -18.84 25.25 0.37
C GLU A 172 -19.36 24.23 -0.67
N GLU A 173 -18.84 24.28 -1.90
CA GLU A 173 -19.21 23.31 -2.95
C GLU A 173 -18.73 21.90 -2.61
N ALA A 174 -17.51 21.76 -2.08
CA ALA A 174 -16.96 20.49 -1.64
C ALA A 174 -17.79 19.90 -0.49
N GLU A 175 -18.10 20.71 0.53
CA GLU A 175 -18.97 20.30 1.64
C GLU A 175 -20.34 19.86 1.13
N LYS A 176 -20.97 20.64 0.25
CA LYS A 176 -22.28 20.29 -0.30
C LYS A 176 -22.24 18.97 -1.07
N LYS A 177 -21.30 18.80 -2.01
CA LYS A 177 -21.17 17.56 -2.79
C LYS A 177 -20.91 16.34 -1.90
N GLU A 178 -20.05 16.49 -0.89
CA GLU A 178 -19.77 15.39 0.05
C GLU A 178 -21.04 15.02 0.84
N MET A 179 -21.74 16.00 1.41
CA MET A 179 -22.98 15.73 2.15
C MET A 179 -24.06 15.09 1.26
N ASP A 180 -24.24 15.58 0.03
CA ASP A 180 -25.22 15.04 -0.91
C ASP A 180 -24.89 13.59 -1.34
N SER A 181 -23.59 13.27 -1.46
CA SER A 181 -23.12 12.00 -1.98
C SER A 181 -22.86 10.92 -0.91
N CYS A 182 -22.69 11.29 0.36
CA CYS A 182 -22.43 10.38 1.48
C CYS A 182 -23.67 10.06 2.32
N VAL A 183 -24.79 10.78 2.13
CA VAL A 183 -26.05 10.57 2.87
C VAL A 183 -27.04 9.79 2.00
N SER A 184 -27.60 8.72 2.56
CA SER A 184 -28.60 7.88 1.89
C SER A 184 -29.97 8.55 1.80
N GLU A 185 -30.83 8.12 0.87
CA GLU A 185 -32.21 8.63 0.81
C GLU A 185 -32.98 8.32 2.11
N ALA A 186 -32.77 7.12 2.68
CA ALA A 186 -33.38 6.74 3.95
C ALA A 186 -32.93 7.62 5.14
N GLU A 187 -31.69 8.10 5.14
CA GLU A 187 -31.17 9.04 6.14
C GLU A 187 -31.77 10.45 5.98
N LYS A 188 -32.09 10.85 4.74
CA LYS A 188 -32.78 12.13 4.48
C LYS A 188 -34.23 12.09 4.97
N GLU A 189 -34.88 10.93 4.84
CA GLU A 189 -36.29 10.75 5.23
C GLU A 189 -36.48 10.49 6.74
N SER A 190 -35.51 9.83 7.40
CA SER A 190 -35.60 9.48 8.83
C SER A 190 -34.98 10.57 9.73
N HIS A 191 -35.71 11.65 9.98
CA HIS A 191 -35.37 12.60 11.04
C HIS A 191 -35.55 11.96 12.44
N GLY A 192 -34.55 11.22 12.95
CA GLY A 192 -34.41 10.95 14.39
C GLY A 192 -34.22 9.51 14.87
N MET A 193 -34.14 8.49 14.01
CA MET A 193 -33.89 7.09 14.41
C MET A 193 -32.72 6.45 13.65
N ASP A 194 -31.63 7.20 13.47
CA ASP A 194 -30.46 6.71 12.74
C ASP A 194 -29.43 6.05 13.68
N HIS A 195 -29.52 4.72 13.79
CA HIS A 195 -28.63 3.84 14.56
C HIS A 195 -27.19 3.71 14.00
N ARG A 196 -26.83 4.48 12.95
CA ARG A 196 -25.47 4.44 12.41
C ARG A 196 -24.44 5.01 13.39
N GLU A 197 -23.24 4.45 13.34
CA GLU A 197 -22.12 4.92 14.15
C GLU A 197 -21.64 6.30 13.69
N LYS A 198 -21.38 7.19 14.65
CA LYS A 198 -20.95 8.57 14.37
C LYS A 198 -19.75 8.66 13.43
N LYS A 199 -18.82 7.71 13.52
CA LYS A 199 -17.62 7.63 12.65
C LYS A 199 -17.99 7.53 11.16
N TYR A 200 -19.04 6.77 10.82
CA TYR A 200 -19.41 6.47 9.43
C TYR A 200 -20.51 7.40 8.88
N LYS A 201 -20.94 8.41 9.64
CA LYS A 201 -21.82 9.47 9.15
C LYS A 201 -21.03 10.56 8.42
N ALA A 202 -21.68 11.18 7.45
CA ALA A 202 -21.18 12.42 6.84
C ALA A 202 -21.31 13.57 7.85
N HIS A 203 -20.27 14.40 7.96
CA HIS A 203 -20.25 15.55 8.87
C HIS A 203 -19.84 16.79 8.09
N ARG A 204 -20.68 17.83 8.11
CA ARG A 204 -20.48 19.03 7.29
C ARG A 204 -19.14 19.72 7.55
N GLN A 205 -18.70 19.80 8.81
CA GLN A 205 -17.39 20.37 9.19
C GLN A 205 -16.20 19.64 8.54
N PHE A 206 -16.37 18.37 8.17
CA PHE A 206 -15.37 17.55 7.49
C PHE A 206 -15.79 17.20 6.06
N GLY A 207 -16.78 17.92 5.51
CA GLY A 207 -17.32 17.69 4.18
C GLY A 207 -16.30 18.02 3.09
N ASP A 208 -15.51 19.09 3.28
CA ASP A 208 -14.31 19.27 2.47
C ASP A 208 -13.19 18.33 2.95
N ARG A 209 -13.17 17.14 2.35
CA ARG A 209 -12.17 16.10 2.63
C ARG A 209 -10.72 16.51 2.33
N ARG A 210 -10.47 17.68 1.72
CA ARG A 210 -9.13 18.24 1.50
C ARG A 210 -8.58 18.98 2.73
N GLY A 211 -9.44 19.38 3.67
CA GLY A 211 -9.05 20.15 4.85
C GLY A 211 -8.06 19.40 5.74
N GLY A 212 -6.86 19.96 5.95
CA GLY A 212 -5.80 19.35 6.77
C GLY A 212 -5.13 18.11 6.15
N VAL A 213 -5.41 17.83 4.87
CA VAL A 213 -4.81 16.74 4.11
C VAL A 213 -3.79 17.33 3.16
N ILE A 214 -2.52 16.95 3.32
CA ILE A 214 -1.40 17.62 2.66
C ILE A 214 -0.78 16.75 1.57
N SER A 215 -1.01 15.43 1.58
CA SER A 215 -0.26 14.52 0.71
C SER A 215 -1.09 13.65 -0.23
N ALA A 216 -2.41 13.61 -0.04
CA ALA A 216 -3.30 12.80 -0.84
C ALA A 216 -4.28 13.64 -1.67
N ARG A 217 -4.70 13.05 -2.79
CA ARG A 217 -5.75 13.58 -3.66
C ARG A 217 -7.13 13.13 -3.19
N THR A 218 -8.14 13.96 -3.46
CA THR A 218 -9.53 13.75 -3.07
C THR A 218 -10.43 13.94 -4.29
N TYR A 219 -11.39 13.03 -4.46
CA TYR A 219 -12.41 13.10 -5.50
C TYR A 219 -13.77 13.38 -4.89
N PHE A 220 -14.56 14.26 -5.47
CA PHE A 220 -15.93 14.49 -5.05
C PHE A 220 -16.87 13.85 -6.07
N TYR A 221 -17.82 13.06 -5.59
CA TYR A 221 -18.84 12.47 -6.45
C TYR A 221 -19.76 13.59 -6.97
N ALA A 222 -20.00 13.58 -8.29
CA ALA A 222 -20.95 14.46 -8.94
C ALA A 222 -22.08 13.64 -9.55
N ASP A 223 -21.72 12.71 -10.44
CA ASP A 223 -22.61 11.77 -11.09
C ASP A 223 -21.82 10.56 -11.65
N GLU A 224 -22.55 9.60 -12.22
CA GLU A 224 -21.97 8.40 -12.82
C GLU A 224 -21.13 8.70 -14.08
N ALA A 225 -21.48 9.72 -14.87
CA ALA A 225 -20.73 10.09 -16.06
C ALA A 225 -19.34 10.64 -15.70
N LYS A 226 -19.24 11.38 -14.59
CA LYS A 226 -17.96 11.81 -14.02
C LYS A 226 -17.12 10.61 -13.58
N CYS A 227 -17.74 9.60 -12.96
CA CYS A 227 -17.06 8.37 -12.57
C CYS A 227 -16.55 7.58 -13.79
N ASP A 228 -17.31 7.55 -14.88
CA ASP A 228 -16.88 6.97 -16.16
C ASP A 228 -15.69 7.73 -16.74
N HIS A 229 -15.71 9.06 -16.70
CA HIS A 229 -14.57 9.88 -17.13
C HIS A 229 -13.31 9.65 -16.28
N HIS A 230 -13.45 9.48 -14.96
CA HIS A 230 -12.33 9.07 -14.10
C HIS A 230 -11.79 7.69 -14.49
N MET A 231 -12.67 6.72 -14.76
CA MET A 231 -12.27 5.40 -15.24
C MET A 231 -11.49 5.49 -16.57
N GLU A 232 -11.98 6.25 -17.55
CA GLU A 232 -11.27 6.50 -18.82
C GLU A 232 -9.89 7.11 -18.60
N THR A 233 -9.80 8.06 -17.67
CA THR A 233 -8.53 8.68 -17.26
C THR A 233 -7.57 7.64 -16.70
N PHE A 234 -8.03 6.77 -15.79
CA PHE A 234 -7.20 5.68 -15.25
C PHE A 234 -6.78 4.66 -16.32
N ILE A 235 -7.66 4.33 -17.28
CA ILE A 235 -7.31 3.51 -18.44
C ILE A 235 -6.18 4.15 -19.23
N ASN A 236 -6.23 5.47 -19.45
CA ASN A 236 -5.16 6.19 -20.13
C ASN A 236 -3.86 6.19 -19.32
N CYS A 237 -3.92 6.29 -17.98
CA CYS A 237 -2.75 6.12 -17.11
C CYS A 237 -2.13 4.72 -17.26
N ILE A 238 -2.96 3.67 -17.30
CA ILE A 238 -2.52 2.28 -17.47
C ILE A 238 -1.79 2.13 -18.81
N LYS A 239 -2.39 2.61 -19.91
CA LYS A 239 -1.76 2.57 -21.24
C LYS A 239 -0.45 3.37 -21.29
N ALA A 240 -0.41 4.53 -20.64
CA ALA A 240 0.81 5.32 -20.56
C ALA A 240 1.92 4.59 -19.77
N SER A 241 1.55 3.90 -18.68
CA SER A 241 2.49 3.11 -17.86
C SER A 241 3.05 1.93 -18.65
N ALA A 242 2.20 1.22 -19.38
CA ALA A 242 2.57 0.12 -20.27
C ALA A 242 3.51 0.56 -21.40
N GLY A 243 3.24 1.71 -22.02
CA GLY A 243 4.04 2.23 -23.12
C GLY A 243 5.36 2.89 -22.69
N SER A 244 5.54 3.18 -21.40
CA SER A 244 6.69 3.97 -20.91
C SER A 244 7.62 3.21 -19.97
N SER A 245 7.23 2.03 -19.45
CA SER A 245 8.08 1.25 -18.56
C SER A 245 7.80 -0.25 -18.65
N VAL A 246 8.85 -1.05 -18.55
CA VAL A 246 8.70 -2.49 -18.33
C VAL A 246 8.31 -2.66 -16.86
N ASP A 247 7.16 -3.30 -16.61
CA ASP A 247 6.72 -3.64 -15.25
C ASP A 247 6.27 -2.43 -14.38
N GLY A 248 5.60 -1.47 -15.01
CA GLY A 248 5.09 -0.24 -14.40
C GLY A 248 3.89 -0.43 -13.48
N PHE A 249 3.58 0.64 -12.71
CA PHE A 249 2.37 0.71 -11.88
C PHE A 249 1.46 1.86 -12.32
N SER A 250 0.18 1.74 -12.01
CA SER A 250 -0.80 2.83 -12.04
C SER A 250 -1.60 2.86 -10.75
N ALA A 251 -1.81 4.06 -10.20
CA ALA A 251 -2.57 4.23 -8.97
C ALA A 251 -4.02 4.65 -9.24
N ILE A 252 -4.96 4.14 -8.43
CA ILE A 252 -6.38 4.50 -8.48
C ILE A 252 -6.92 4.78 -7.07
N LYS A 253 -8.01 5.54 -6.98
CA LYS A 253 -8.76 5.77 -5.74
C LYS A 253 -10.20 5.28 -5.91
N MET A 254 -10.72 4.59 -4.91
CA MET A 254 -12.06 4.01 -4.98
C MET A 254 -13.15 5.09 -4.96
N THR A 255 -12.94 6.19 -4.24
CA THR A 255 -13.90 7.32 -4.24
C THR A 255 -14.00 8.03 -5.59
N ALA A 256 -13.11 7.76 -6.54
CA ALA A 256 -13.21 8.27 -7.91
C ALA A 256 -14.16 7.44 -8.80
N LEU A 257 -14.48 6.21 -8.39
CA LEU A 257 -15.18 5.22 -9.22
C LEU A 257 -16.68 5.09 -8.94
N GLY A 258 -17.20 5.83 -7.97
CA GLY A 258 -18.63 5.81 -7.67
C GLY A 258 -18.99 6.57 -6.40
N ARG A 259 -20.25 6.43 -5.99
CA ARG A 259 -20.80 7.16 -4.86
C ARG A 259 -20.19 6.71 -3.51
N PRO A 260 -19.58 7.62 -2.73
CA PRO A 260 -18.84 7.29 -1.50
C PRO A 260 -19.73 6.75 -0.35
N GLN A 261 -21.04 7.05 -0.35
CA GLN A 261 -22.01 6.48 0.60
C GLN A 261 -21.88 4.96 0.73
N PHE A 262 -21.74 4.24 -0.39
CA PHE A 262 -21.58 2.79 -0.36
C PHE A 262 -20.34 2.37 0.45
N LEU A 263 -19.21 3.06 0.26
CA LEU A 263 -17.97 2.77 0.99
C LEU A 263 -18.12 3.04 2.49
N LEU A 264 -18.84 4.10 2.90
CA LEU A 264 -19.12 4.37 4.32
C LEU A 264 -19.94 3.25 4.94
N GLN A 265 -21.05 2.91 4.30
CA GLN A 265 -22.00 1.96 4.84
C GLN A 265 -21.40 0.54 4.87
N PHE A 266 -20.70 0.15 3.80
CA PHE A 266 -20.01 -1.14 3.78
C PHE A 266 -18.86 -1.21 4.80
N SER A 267 -18.12 -0.11 5.01
CA SER A 267 -17.08 -0.05 6.04
C SER A 267 -17.67 -0.20 7.44
N GLU A 268 -18.81 0.41 7.71
CA GLU A 268 -19.53 0.27 8.96
C GLU A 268 -19.95 -1.18 9.22
N VAL A 269 -20.50 -1.87 8.21
CA VAL A 269 -20.86 -3.30 8.28
C VAL A 269 -19.64 -4.14 8.64
N LEU A 270 -18.54 -4.00 7.90
CA LEU A 270 -17.33 -4.79 8.11
C LEU A 270 -16.76 -4.61 9.53
N VAL A 271 -16.76 -3.37 10.03
CA VAL A 271 -16.22 -3.08 11.37
C VAL A 271 -17.16 -3.57 12.48
N LYS A 272 -18.47 -3.38 12.34
CA LYS A 272 -19.42 -3.92 13.32
C LYS A 272 -19.41 -5.46 13.33
N TRP A 273 -19.29 -6.09 12.16
CA TRP A 273 -19.16 -7.55 12.04
C TRP A 273 -17.93 -8.08 12.77
N ARG A 274 -16.78 -7.41 12.60
CA ARG A 274 -15.54 -7.76 13.31
C ARG A 274 -15.65 -7.52 14.82
N ARG A 275 -16.27 -6.42 15.25
CA ARG A 275 -16.51 -6.15 16.68
C ARG A 275 -17.40 -7.21 17.31
N PHE A 276 -18.41 -7.67 16.57
CA PHE A 276 -19.28 -8.73 17.04
C PHE A 276 -18.52 -10.06 17.20
N PHE A 277 -17.66 -10.42 16.24
CA PHE A 277 -16.75 -11.55 16.41
C PHE A 277 -15.90 -11.42 17.68
N ASN A 278 -15.29 -10.25 17.91
CA ASN A 278 -14.46 -10.00 19.09
C ASN A 278 -15.26 -10.09 20.40
N LEU A 279 -16.52 -9.65 20.42
CA LEU A 279 -17.42 -9.83 21.56
C LEU A 279 -17.63 -11.32 21.86
N LEU A 280 -17.92 -12.11 20.83
CA LEU A 280 -18.12 -13.56 20.95
C LEU A 280 -16.83 -14.27 21.40
N ALA A 281 -15.68 -13.81 20.92
CA ALA A 281 -14.37 -14.27 21.41
C ALA A 281 -14.18 -13.97 22.89
N SER A 282 -14.52 -12.77 23.34
CA SER A 282 -14.44 -12.39 24.75
C SER A 282 -15.35 -13.25 25.63
N HIS A 283 -16.56 -13.60 25.17
CA HIS A 283 -17.45 -14.51 25.89
C HIS A 283 -16.88 -15.92 26.07
N GLN A 284 -16.00 -16.36 25.15
CA GLN A 284 -15.28 -17.64 25.27
C GLN A 284 -13.94 -17.51 26.02
N GLY A 285 -13.65 -16.37 26.65
CA GLY A 285 -12.39 -16.12 27.36
C GLY A 285 -11.17 -16.06 26.43
N LYS A 286 -11.40 -15.67 25.16
CA LYS A 286 -10.37 -15.54 24.12
C LYS A 286 -9.93 -14.09 23.91
N ASP A 287 -10.27 -13.23 24.87
CA ASP A 287 -9.83 -11.83 24.90
C ASP A 287 -8.32 -11.73 25.14
N GLY A 288 -7.68 -10.75 24.49
CA GLY A 288 -6.24 -10.53 24.59
C GLY A 288 -5.36 -11.46 23.76
N MET A 289 -5.90 -12.51 23.14
CA MET A 289 -5.17 -13.32 22.15
C MET A 289 -4.98 -12.56 20.84
N ALA A 290 -3.92 -12.89 20.09
CA ALA A 290 -3.71 -12.33 18.76
C ALA A 290 -4.88 -12.68 17.84
N ILE A 291 -5.22 -11.79 16.89
CA ILE A 291 -6.43 -11.94 16.09
C ILE A 291 -6.51 -13.25 15.30
N LEU A 292 -5.38 -13.77 14.84
CA LEU A 292 -5.27 -15.04 14.12
C LEU A 292 -5.38 -16.27 15.03
N GLU A 293 -5.24 -16.09 16.35
CA GLU A 293 -5.32 -17.16 17.36
C GLU A 293 -6.72 -17.27 17.96
N GLN A 294 -7.58 -16.26 17.73
CA GLN A 294 -8.97 -16.25 18.18
C GLN A 294 -9.79 -17.24 17.34
N LYS A 295 -9.87 -18.49 17.80
CA LYS A 295 -10.73 -19.54 17.23
C LYS A 295 -11.90 -19.77 18.16
N LEU A 296 -13.14 -19.61 17.72
CA LEU A 296 -14.36 -19.82 18.52
C LEU A 296 -14.83 -21.27 18.40
N GLU A 297 -15.25 -21.88 19.51
CA GLU A 297 -15.90 -23.19 19.47
C GLU A 297 -17.29 -23.04 18.82
N LEU A 298 -17.57 -23.87 17.80
CA LEU A 298 -18.80 -23.77 17.02
C LEU A 298 -20.06 -23.92 17.88
N GLU A 299 -20.10 -24.93 18.74
CA GLU A 299 -21.28 -25.21 19.57
C GLU A 299 -21.60 -24.03 20.50
N GLN A 300 -20.58 -23.49 21.17
CA GLN A 300 -20.72 -22.33 22.05
C GLN A 300 -21.09 -21.07 21.28
N LEU A 301 -20.58 -20.92 20.05
CA LEU A 301 -20.92 -19.82 19.15
C LEU A 301 -22.40 -19.90 18.75
N GLN A 302 -22.87 -21.05 18.26
CA GLN A 302 -24.27 -21.27 17.88
C GLN A 302 -25.20 -20.99 19.07
N ASP A 303 -24.88 -21.52 20.25
CA ASP A 303 -25.64 -21.26 21.48
C ASP A 303 -25.66 -19.77 21.84
N SER A 304 -24.53 -19.07 21.69
CA SER A 304 -24.44 -17.64 21.95
C SER A 304 -25.29 -16.84 20.97
N LEU A 305 -25.26 -17.17 19.68
CA LEU A 305 -26.08 -16.53 18.65
C LEU A 305 -27.58 -16.76 18.90
N ILE A 306 -27.97 -17.97 19.32
CA ILE A 306 -29.36 -18.29 19.69
C ILE A 306 -29.79 -17.50 20.93
N LYS A 307 -28.96 -17.47 21.98
CA LYS A 307 -29.23 -16.71 23.23
C LYS A 307 -29.36 -15.21 22.98
N LEU A 308 -28.57 -14.69 22.05
CA LEU A 308 -28.64 -13.29 21.63
C LEU A 308 -29.84 -13.01 20.72
N GLY A 309 -30.55 -14.03 20.24
CA GLY A 309 -31.70 -13.85 19.35
C GLY A 309 -31.31 -13.41 17.95
N VAL A 310 -30.11 -13.77 17.49
CA VAL A 310 -29.56 -13.39 16.18
C VAL A 310 -30.35 -14.05 15.04
N GLY A 311 -30.89 -15.25 15.23
CA GLY A 311 -31.67 -15.93 14.19
C GLY A 311 -32.34 -17.19 14.70
N ALA A 312 -33.20 -17.79 13.87
CA ALA A 312 -33.76 -19.10 14.19
C ALA A 312 -32.64 -20.15 14.22
N LYS A 313 -32.79 -21.16 15.08
CA LYS A 313 -31.79 -22.23 15.24
C LYS A 313 -31.42 -22.89 13.90
N SER A 314 -32.41 -23.15 13.06
CA SER A 314 -32.21 -23.71 11.72
C SER A 314 -31.38 -22.82 10.79
N ASP A 315 -31.52 -21.50 10.90
CA ASP A 315 -30.79 -20.55 10.05
C ASP A 315 -29.32 -20.50 10.47
N ILE A 316 -29.07 -20.45 11.78
CA ILE A 316 -27.72 -20.45 12.37
C ILE A 316 -27.00 -21.77 12.05
N GLU A 317 -27.67 -22.91 12.15
CA GLU A 317 -27.09 -24.22 11.78
C GLU A 317 -26.70 -24.25 10.28
N ASN A 318 -27.52 -23.65 9.41
CA ASN A 318 -27.24 -23.57 7.97
C ASN A 318 -26.03 -22.67 7.63
N TRP A 319 -25.73 -21.66 8.45
CA TRP A 319 -24.58 -20.77 8.23
C TRP A 319 -23.25 -21.51 8.32
N PHE A 320 -23.19 -22.59 9.09
CA PHE A 320 -21.95 -23.28 9.46
C PHE A 320 -21.88 -24.74 8.96
N THR A 321 -22.46 -25.02 7.78
CA THR A 321 -22.48 -26.38 7.18
C THR A 321 -21.09 -26.87 6.74
N GLY A 322 -20.88 -28.19 6.82
CA GLY A 322 -19.55 -28.85 6.82
C GLY A 322 -18.67 -28.75 5.57
N GLU A 323 -19.16 -28.26 4.43
CA GLU A 323 -18.28 -27.90 3.29
C GLU A 323 -17.48 -26.61 3.56
N LYS A 324 -17.91 -25.79 4.53
CA LYS A 324 -17.41 -24.44 4.82
C LYS A 324 -16.60 -24.31 6.10
N LEU A 325 -16.63 -25.33 6.95
CA LEU A 325 -15.84 -25.40 8.17
C LEU A 325 -14.72 -26.40 7.98
N GLY A 326 -13.49 -25.98 8.27
CA GLY A 326 -12.40 -26.93 8.48
C GLY A 326 -12.82 -27.98 9.51
N SER A 327 -12.26 -29.19 9.39
CA SER A 327 -12.58 -30.36 10.22
C SER A 327 -12.27 -30.23 11.72
N SER A 328 -12.07 -29.02 12.26
CA SER A 328 -11.63 -28.73 13.63
C SER A 328 -12.75 -28.32 14.60
N GLY A 329 -13.99 -28.12 14.14
CA GLY A 329 -15.11 -27.71 15.02
C GLY A 329 -15.01 -26.29 15.57
N THR A 330 -14.09 -25.48 15.02
CA THR A 330 -13.83 -24.10 15.45
C THR A 330 -13.94 -23.13 14.28
N ILE A 331 -14.28 -21.87 14.56
CA ILE A 331 -14.40 -20.78 13.58
C ILE A 331 -13.46 -19.66 13.96
N ASP A 332 -12.60 -19.23 13.04
CA ASP A 332 -11.82 -17.99 13.23
C ASP A 332 -12.42 -16.81 12.47
N LEU A 333 -11.73 -15.66 12.54
CA LEU A 333 -12.20 -14.43 11.91
C LEU A 333 -12.32 -14.55 10.39
N LEU A 334 -11.50 -15.37 9.72
CA LEU A 334 -11.57 -15.52 8.26
C LEU A 334 -12.78 -16.34 7.86
N ASP A 335 -13.03 -17.44 8.58
CA ASP A 335 -14.24 -18.26 8.40
C ASP A 335 -15.49 -17.39 8.65
N TRP A 336 -15.47 -16.59 9.72
CA TRP A 336 -16.52 -15.63 10.07
C TRP A 336 -16.75 -14.56 8.99
N ASN A 337 -15.70 -14.05 8.36
CA ASN A 337 -15.80 -13.08 7.27
C ASN A 337 -16.30 -13.71 5.97
N SER A 338 -16.13 -15.02 5.76
CA SER A 338 -16.65 -15.71 4.57
C SER A 338 -18.18 -15.79 4.55
N LEU A 339 -18.83 -15.74 5.73
CA LEU A 339 -20.29 -15.69 5.85
C LEU A 339 -20.91 -14.47 5.15
N ILE A 340 -20.18 -13.35 5.11
CA ILE A 340 -20.61 -12.15 4.40
C ILE A 340 -20.61 -12.37 2.87
N ASN A 341 -19.83 -13.30 2.34
CA ASN A 341 -19.73 -13.53 0.90
C ASN A 341 -20.80 -14.50 0.36
N ASP A 342 -21.24 -15.47 1.17
CA ASP A 342 -21.88 -16.68 0.65
C ASP A 342 -23.42 -16.69 0.62
N THR A 343 -24.10 -15.74 1.28
CA THR A 343 -25.57 -15.73 1.37
C THR A 343 -26.24 -14.86 0.29
N THR A 344 -25.95 -15.17 -0.98
CA THR A 344 -26.73 -14.95 -2.23
C THR A 344 -27.51 -13.66 -2.55
N LYS A 345 -27.61 -12.62 -1.71
CA LYS A 345 -28.04 -11.26 -2.10
C LYS A 345 -27.34 -10.23 -1.22
N ILE A 346 -26.49 -9.38 -1.80
CA ILE A 346 -25.80 -8.27 -1.11
C ILE A 346 -26.79 -7.42 -0.29
N SER A 347 -28.05 -7.27 -0.74
CA SER A 347 -29.11 -6.57 -0.01
C SER A 347 -29.53 -7.22 1.32
N ASN A 348 -29.32 -8.53 1.48
CA ASN A 348 -29.65 -9.27 2.71
C ASN A 348 -28.44 -9.39 3.66
N LEU A 349 -27.23 -9.10 3.17
CA LEU A 349 -25.94 -9.28 3.82
C LEU A 349 -25.53 -8.13 4.74
N LEU A 350 -26.34 -7.08 4.77
CA LEU A 350 -26.06 -5.86 5.50
C LEU A 350 -26.94 -5.87 6.74
N VAL A 351 -27.06 -7.02 7.42
CA VAL A 351 -27.69 -7.14 8.73
C VAL A 351 -26.59 -7.26 9.76
N VAL A 352 -26.69 -6.49 10.83
CA VAL A 352 -25.71 -6.49 11.90
C VAL A 352 -26.47 -6.53 13.22
N PRO A 353 -26.00 -7.30 14.20
CA PRO A 353 -26.62 -7.31 15.52
C PRO A 353 -26.50 -5.92 16.16
N ASN A 354 -27.62 -5.36 16.55
CA ASN A 354 -27.67 -4.16 17.35
C ASN A 354 -27.20 -4.52 18.77
N MET A 355 -26.10 -3.88 19.21
CA MET A 355 -25.44 -4.20 20.48
C MET A 355 -26.25 -3.79 21.71
N GLU A 356 -27.24 -2.89 21.55
CA GLU A 356 -28.14 -2.46 22.61
C GLU A 356 -29.40 -3.35 22.68
N SER A 357 -29.92 -3.78 21.54
CA SER A 357 -31.17 -4.56 21.45
C SER A 357 -30.97 -6.08 21.34
N GLY A 358 -29.77 -6.53 20.97
CA GLY A 358 -29.44 -7.94 20.73
C GLY A 358 -29.94 -8.52 19.39
N HIS A 359 -30.84 -7.82 18.70
CA HIS A 359 -31.46 -8.31 17.46
C HIS A 359 -30.64 -7.98 16.20
N LEU A 360 -30.77 -8.81 15.15
CA LEU A 360 -30.27 -8.47 13.82
C LEU A 360 -31.11 -7.34 13.22
N GLU A 361 -30.46 -6.24 12.88
CA GLU A 361 -31.07 -5.14 12.14
C GLU A 361 -30.40 -5.03 10.78
N PRO A 362 -31.16 -4.80 9.69
CA PRO A 362 -30.58 -4.34 8.43
C PRO A 362 -29.83 -3.04 8.70
N LEU A 363 -28.51 -3.12 8.73
CA LEU A 363 -27.58 -2.00 8.82
C LEU A 363 -27.72 -1.04 7.65
N LEU A 364 -28.24 -1.55 6.54
CA LEU A 364 -28.69 -0.76 5.42
C LEU A 364 -30.20 -0.90 5.35
N SER A 365 -30.91 0.22 5.45
CA SER A 365 -32.20 0.34 4.80
C SER A 365 -32.03 -0.22 3.38
N LYS A 366 -33.00 -1.00 2.89
CA LYS A 366 -32.94 -1.52 1.52
C LYS A 366 -32.48 -0.39 0.60
N PHE A 367 -31.30 -0.56 0.00
CA PHE A 367 -30.82 0.36 -1.01
C PHE A 367 -31.96 0.59 -1.99
N THR A 368 -32.16 1.84 -2.36
CA THR A 368 -33.02 2.12 -3.51
C THR A 368 -32.46 1.38 -4.73
N ASP A 369 -33.32 1.06 -5.70
CA ASP A 369 -32.88 0.40 -6.94
C ASP A 369 -31.75 1.18 -7.64
N GLU A 370 -31.69 2.50 -7.47
CA GLU A 370 -30.61 3.33 -8.02
C GLU A 370 -29.31 3.22 -7.20
N GLU A 371 -29.35 3.23 -5.87
CA GLU A 371 -28.15 3.03 -5.04
C GLU A 371 -27.53 1.65 -5.29
N GLU A 372 -28.35 0.60 -5.48
CA GLU A 372 -27.84 -0.73 -5.83
C GLU A 372 -27.15 -0.72 -7.21
N LYS A 373 -27.71 0.00 -8.19
CA LYS A 373 -27.08 0.18 -9.51
C LYS A 373 -25.77 0.97 -9.41
N GLN A 374 -25.74 2.05 -8.62
CA GLN A 374 -24.52 2.86 -8.38
C GLN A 374 -23.40 2.01 -7.76
N MET A 375 -23.73 1.19 -6.76
CA MET A 375 -22.81 0.22 -6.18
C MET A 375 -22.28 -0.76 -7.24
N LYS A 376 -23.16 -1.39 -8.02
CA LYS A 376 -22.77 -2.33 -9.10
C LYS A 376 -21.85 -1.66 -10.13
N ARG A 377 -22.13 -0.41 -10.52
CA ARG A 377 -21.29 0.35 -11.46
C ARG A 377 -19.90 0.61 -10.86
N MET A 378 -19.79 0.99 -9.59
CA MET A 378 -18.48 1.16 -8.92
C MET A 378 -17.65 -0.12 -8.98
N LEU A 379 -18.25 -1.28 -8.67
CA LEU A 379 -17.59 -2.58 -8.74
C LEU A 379 -17.18 -2.96 -10.17
N GLN A 380 -18.05 -2.70 -11.15
CA GLN A 380 -17.74 -2.92 -12.57
C GLN A 380 -16.56 -2.07 -13.05
N ARG A 381 -16.49 -0.79 -12.66
CA ARG A 381 -15.34 0.07 -13.02
C ARG A 381 -14.04 -0.46 -12.43
N MET A 382 -14.08 -0.95 -11.19
CA MET A 382 -12.90 -1.56 -10.56
C MET A 382 -12.43 -2.81 -11.32
N ASP A 383 -13.35 -3.70 -11.70
CA ASP A 383 -13.05 -4.90 -12.49
C ASP A 383 -12.45 -4.55 -13.87
N VAL A 384 -13.05 -3.58 -14.58
CA VAL A 384 -12.55 -3.09 -15.87
C VAL A 384 -11.11 -2.57 -15.75
N LEU A 385 -10.81 -1.79 -14.71
CA LEU A 385 -9.47 -1.26 -14.49
C LEU A 385 -8.45 -2.36 -14.15
N ALA A 386 -8.83 -3.32 -13.29
CA ALA A 386 -7.98 -4.44 -12.94
C ALA A 386 -7.67 -5.31 -14.17
N LYS A 387 -8.69 -5.63 -14.97
CA LYS A 387 -8.54 -6.37 -16.22
C LYS A 387 -7.63 -5.63 -17.21
N HIS A 388 -7.86 -4.34 -17.41
CA HIS A 388 -7.04 -3.55 -18.34
C HIS A 388 -5.59 -3.46 -17.89
N ALA A 389 -5.33 -3.33 -16.59
CA ALA A 389 -3.98 -3.34 -16.04
C ALA A 389 -3.26 -4.67 -16.33
N VAL A 390 -3.90 -5.79 -16.04
CA VAL A 390 -3.35 -7.15 -16.28
C VAL A 390 -3.09 -7.38 -17.77
N GLU A 391 -4.04 -7.06 -18.65
CA GLU A 391 -3.91 -7.23 -20.11
C GLU A 391 -2.75 -6.42 -20.71
N ASN A 392 -2.43 -5.26 -20.12
CA ASN A 392 -1.33 -4.40 -20.56
C ASN A 392 -0.02 -4.65 -19.79
N GLY A 393 0.03 -5.66 -18.91
CA GLY A 393 1.23 -5.97 -18.13
C GLY A 393 1.60 -4.90 -17.09
N VAL A 394 0.62 -4.11 -16.64
CA VAL A 394 0.77 -3.04 -15.64
C VAL A 394 0.18 -3.51 -14.31
N ARG A 395 0.82 -3.14 -13.21
CA ARG A 395 0.27 -3.39 -11.87
C ARG A 395 -0.65 -2.27 -11.43
N LEU A 396 -1.78 -2.63 -10.83
CA LEU A 396 -2.75 -1.68 -10.31
C LEU A 396 -2.57 -1.51 -8.80
N MET A 397 -2.47 -0.28 -8.36
CA MET A 397 -2.30 0.09 -6.97
C MET A 397 -3.54 0.82 -6.47
N VAL A 398 -4.27 0.22 -5.55
CA VAL A 398 -5.43 0.87 -4.93
C VAL A 398 -4.93 1.67 -3.74
N ASP A 399 -5.05 2.98 -3.84
CA ASP A 399 -4.63 3.90 -2.79
C ASP A 399 -5.57 3.84 -1.59
N ALA A 400 -4.98 3.95 -0.40
CA ALA A 400 -5.75 4.12 0.82
C ALA A 400 -6.28 5.56 0.96
N GLU A 401 -7.44 5.69 1.59
CA GLU A 401 -8.15 6.95 1.80
C GLU A 401 -8.42 7.16 3.31
N GLN A 402 -9.48 7.90 3.66
CA GLN A 402 -9.83 8.15 5.07
C GLN A 402 -10.31 6.89 5.80
N THR A 403 -10.16 6.87 7.13
CA THR A 403 -10.39 5.67 7.97
C THR A 403 -11.83 5.16 7.98
N TYR A 404 -12.78 5.99 7.55
CA TYR A 404 -14.20 5.65 7.45
C TYR A 404 -14.60 5.04 6.10
N PHE A 405 -13.73 5.12 5.08
CA PHE A 405 -13.87 4.38 3.81
C PHE A 405 -12.96 3.16 3.73
N GLN A 406 -11.83 3.20 4.46
CA GLN A 406 -10.73 2.26 4.28
C GLN A 406 -11.08 0.78 4.44
N PRO A 407 -11.96 0.35 5.37
CA PRO A 407 -12.35 -1.06 5.49
C PRO A 407 -13.00 -1.60 4.20
N ALA A 408 -13.95 -0.86 3.60
CA ALA A 408 -14.56 -1.24 2.34
C ALA A 408 -13.55 -1.26 1.19
N ILE A 409 -12.72 -0.21 1.08
CA ILE A 409 -11.67 -0.12 0.05
C ILE A 409 -10.72 -1.33 0.12
N SER A 410 -10.28 -1.68 1.34
CA SER A 410 -9.36 -2.79 1.57
C SER A 410 -10.03 -4.11 1.18
N ARG A 411 -11.26 -4.35 1.63
CA ARG A 411 -12.02 -5.57 1.29
C ARG A 411 -12.20 -5.74 -0.22
N LEU A 412 -12.66 -4.69 -0.91
CA LEU A 412 -12.85 -4.74 -2.37
C LEU A 412 -11.53 -4.96 -3.11
N THR A 413 -10.45 -4.39 -2.62
CA THR A 413 -9.11 -4.61 -3.19
C THR A 413 -8.64 -6.05 -3.02
N LEU A 414 -8.89 -6.68 -1.87
CA LEU A 414 -8.57 -8.10 -1.65
C LEU A 414 -9.36 -9.01 -2.58
N GLU A 415 -10.63 -8.71 -2.85
CA GLU A 415 -11.40 -9.49 -3.84
C GLU A 415 -10.79 -9.39 -5.24
N MET A 416 -10.26 -8.21 -5.62
CA MET A 416 -9.50 -8.09 -6.87
C MET A 416 -8.16 -8.85 -6.82
N GLN A 417 -7.46 -8.89 -5.68
CA GLN A 417 -6.27 -9.74 -5.54
C GLN A 417 -6.62 -11.21 -5.69
N ARG A 418 -7.69 -11.68 -5.02
CA ARG A 418 -8.20 -13.05 -5.13
C ARG A 418 -8.45 -13.42 -6.59
N ILE A 419 -9.04 -12.53 -7.39
CA ILE A 419 -9.36 -12.80 -8.81
C ILE A 419 -8.10 -12.73 -9.69
N PHE A 420 -7.31 -11.66 -9.59
CA PHE A 420 -6.28 -11.31 -10.57
C PHE A 420 -4.84 -11.66 -10.16
N ASN A 421 -4.56 -11.96 -8.89
CA ASN A 421 -3.21 -12.31 -8.41
C ASN A 421 -3.00 -13.84 -8.36
N ARG A 422 -3.24 -14.53 -9.47
CA ARG A 422 -3.11 -16.00 -9.53
C ARG A 422 -1.68 -16.48 -9.77
N GLU A 423 -0.93 -15.80 -10.62
CA GLU A 423 0.45 -16.18 -10.97
C GLU A 423 1.50 -15.23 -10.36
N LYS A 424 1.11 -13.97 -10.16
CA LYS A 424 1.95 -12.92 -9.58
C LYS A 424 1.06 -11.81 -9.00
N PRO A 425 1.58 -10.97 -8.09
CA PRO A 425 0.89 -9.76 -7.64
C PRO A 425 0.72 -8.76 -8.79
N ASN A 426 -0.53 -8.60 -9.24
CA ASN A 426 -0.95 -7.59 -10.21
C ASN A 426 -1.67 -6.42 -9.51
N ILE A 427 -2.47 -6.74 -8.50
CA ILE A 427 -3.24 -5.79 -7.70
C ILE A 427 -2.59 -5.63 -6.33
N PHE A 428 -2.40 -4.38 -5.90
CA PHE A 428 -1.77 -4.03 -4.63
C PHE A 428 -2.74 -3.25 -3.73
N ASN A 429 -2.93 -3.72 -2.50
CA ASN A 429 -3.66 -3.00 -1.45
C ASN A 429 -2.72 -2.09 -0.66
N THR A 430 -3.18 -0.89 -0.31
CA THR A 430 -2.38 0.06 0.48
C THR A 430 -2.75 -0.02 1.96
N TYR A 431 -1.77 -0.33 2.82
CA TYR A 431 -1.92 -0.37 4.27
C TYR A 431 -1.27 0.86 4.90
N GLN A 432 -2.02 1.53 5.76
CA GLN A 432 -1.59 2.76 6.42
C GLN A 432 -1.14 2.47 7.86
N CYS A 433 0.18 2.47 8.08
CA CYS A 433 0.81 2.04 9.33
C CYS A 433 0.69 3.07 10.48
N TYR A 434 0.12 4.25 10.22
CA TYR A 434 -0.31 5.17 11.29
C TYR A 434 -1.55 4.67 12.03
N LEU A 435 -2.28 3.68 11.52
CA LEU A 435 -3.46 3.12 12.18
C LEU A 435 -3.06 2.12 13.25
N ARG A 436 -3.84 2.08 14.33
CA ARG A 436 -3.67 1.09 15.42
C ARG A 436 -3.90 -0.34 14.93
N GLU A 437 -4.83 -0.52 14.00
CA GLU A 437 -5.23 -1.83 13.46
C GLU A 437 -4.35 -2.31 12.29
N ALA A 438 -3.33 -1.56 11.87
CA ALA A 438 -2.58 -1.85 10.65
C ALA A 438 -1.96 -3.25 10.64
N TYR A 439 -1.37 -3.68 11.75
CA TYR A 439 -0.77 -5.01 11.88
C TYR A 439 -1.81 -6.13 11.80
N ASP A 440 -2.94 -5.96 12.47
CA ASP A 440 -4.01 -6.97 12.44
C ASP A 440 -4.57 -7.09 11.03
N ASN A 441 -4.79 -5.97 10.33
CA ASN A 441 -5.28 -5.97 8.97
C ASN A 441 -4.30 -6.66 8.01
N VAL A 442 -2.99 -6.34 8.10
CA VAL A 442 -1.96 -6.98 7.28
C VAL A 442 -1.89 -8.49 7.55
N SER A 443 -1.86 -8.89 8.83
CA SER A 443 -1.70 -10.30 9.19
C SER A 443 -2.91 -11.16 8.82
N VAL A 444 -4.13 -10.64 9.00
CA VAL A 444 -5.38 -11.29 8.57
C VAL A 444 -5.41 -11.46 7.05
N ASP A 445 -5.05 -10.43 6.29
CA ASP A 445 -5.11 -10.48 4.83
C ASP A 445 -4.03 -11.40 4.22
N VAL A 446 -2.84 -11.44 4.82
CA VAL A 446 -1.79 -12.39 4.45
C VAL A 446 -2.23 -13.83 4.74
N GLU A 447 -2.79 -14.10 5.92
CA GLU A 447 -3.33 -15.42 6.26
C GLU A 447 -4.42 -15.85 5.28
N LEU A 448 -5.34 -14.95 4.94
CA LEU A 448 -6.39 -15.19 3.96
C LEU A 448 -5.81 -15.58 2.60
N SER A 449 -4.80 -14.84 2.14
CA SER A 449 -4.10 -15.14 0.87
C SER A 449 -3.48 -16.53 0.86
N ARG A 450 -2.91 -16.94 1.99
CA ARG A 450 -2.26 -18.23 2.16
C ARG A 450 -3.25 -19.38 2.13
N ARG A 451 -4.39 -19.23 2.82
CA ARG A 451 -5.45 -20.25 2.86
C ARG A 451 -6.10 -20.48 1.49
N GLU A 452 -6.25 -19.41 0.72
CA GLU A 452 -6.96 -19.45 -0.56
C GLU A 452 -6.03 -19.58 -1.77
N GLY A 453 -4.71 -19.52 -1.55
CA GLY A 453 -3.68 -19.78 -2.56
C GLY A 453 -3.57 -18.71 -3.65
N TRP A 454 -3.67 -17.42 -3.31
CA TRP A 454 -3.41 -16.31 -4.23
C TRP A 454 -2.22 -15.45 -3.77
N TYR A 455 -1.59 -14.72 -4.70
CA TYR A 455 -0.39 -13.94 -4.41
C TYR A 455 -0.74 -12.61 -3.73
N PHE A 456 -0.21 -12.38 -2.54
CA PHE A 456 -0.44 -11.17 -1.76
C PHE A 456 0.35 -9.96 -2.31
N GLY A 457 -0.35 -8.84 -2.54
CA GLY A 457 0.25 -7.58 -2.96
C GLY A 457 -0.04 -6.46 -1.98
N ALA A 458 1.00 -5.93 -1.33
CA ALA A 458 0.86 -4.84 -0.35
C ALA A 458 1.71 -3.62 -0.70
N LYS A 459 1.18 -2.43 -0.43
CA LYS A 459 1.91 -1.18 -0.32
C LYS A 459 1.83 -0.69 1.12
N LEU A 460 2.97 -0.58 1.79
CA LEU A 460 3.05 -0.02 3.13
C LEU A 460 3.37 1.46 3.06
N VAL A 461 2.49 2.29 3.63
CA VAL A 461 2.70 3.73 3.86
C VAL A 461 2.57 4.05 5.34
N ARG A 462 3.07 5.20 5.79
CA ARG A 462 2.70 5.72 7.12
C ARG A 462 1.23 6.15 7.11
N GLY A 463 0.89 7.19 6.35
CA GLY A 463 -0.47 7.71 6.22
C GLY A 463 -0.46 9.17 5.77
N ALA A 464 -1.55 9.63 5.17
CA ALA A 464 -1.68 10.98 4.61
C ALA A 464 -2.71 11.88 5.33
N TYR A 465 -3.53 11.28 6.21
CA TYR A 465 -4.73 11.91 6.78
C TYR A 465 -4.63 12.17 8.29
N MET A 466 -3.44 12.02 8.89
CA MET A 466 -3.20 12.04 10.36
C MET A 466 -3.87 13.19 11.11
N TYR A 467 -3.68 14.43 10.65
CA TYR A 467 -4.23 15.62 11.30
C TYR A 467 -5.76 15.65 11.22
N GLN A 468 -6.31 15.40 10.03
CA GLN A 468 -7.75 15.34 9.79
C GLN A 468 -8.41 14.24 10.64
N GLU A 469 -7.83 13.03 10.69
CA GLU A 469 -8.38 11.90 11.45
C GLU A 469 -8.46 12.19 12.95
N ARG A 470 -7.40 12.76 13.53
CA ARG A 470 -7.38 13.11 14.96
C ARG A 470 -8.36 14.24 15.29
N SER A 471 -8.40 15.28 14.45
CA SER A 471 -9.34 16.38 14.60
C SER A 471 -10.80 15.89 14.50
N ARG A 472 -11.07 15.00 13.54
CA ARG A 472 -12.39 14.44 13.29
C ARG A 472 -12.86 13.53 14.44
N ALA A 473 -11.97 12.68 14.97
CA ALA A 473 -12.27 11.83 16.12
C ALA A 473 -12.64 12.64 17.37
N ALA A 474 -11.89 13.71 17.66
CA ALA A 474 -12.13 14.59 18.80
C ALA A 474 -13.45 15.36 18.69
N GLU A 475 -13.74 15.94 17.52
CA GLU A 475 -14.94 16.75 17.30
C GLU A 475 -16.23 15.90 17.32
N ILE A 476 -16.22 14.74 16.66
CA ILE A 476 -17.41 13.89 16.56
C ILE A 476 -17.58 13.01 17.81
N GLY A 477 -16.51 12.76 18.54
CA GLY A 477 -16.49 11.96 19.77
C GLY A 477 -16.46 10.46 19.50
N TYR A 478 -15.49 9.98 18.70
CA TYR A 478 -15.14 8.56 18.58
C TYR A 478 -13.65 8.34 18.87
N GLU A 479 -13.25 7.08 19.09
CA GLU A 479 -11.86 6.76 19.43
C GLU A 479 -10.89 7.18 18.32
N ASP A 480 -9.77 7.81 18.69
CA ASP A 480 -8.70 8.17 17.76
C ASP A 480 -8.13 6.89 17.10
N PRO A 481 -8.32 6.69 15.77
CA PRO A 481 -7.92 5.45 15.12
C PRO A 481 -6.40 5.35 14.89
N ILE A 482 -5.64 6.41 15.17
CA ILE A 482 -4.23 6.52 14.83
C ILE A 482 -3.32 6.24 16.04
N ASN A 483 -2.08 5.85 15.75
CA ASN A 483 -1.01 5.66 16.72
C ASN A 483 -0.71 6.99 17.46
N PRO A 484 -0.32 6.93 18.74
CA PRO A 484 -0.18 8.13 19.57
C PRO A 484 0.84 9.14 19.02
N ASP A 485 1.96 8.64 18.47
CA ASP A 485 3.07 9.45 17.99
C ASP A 485 3.76 8.87 16.74
N TYR A 486 4.73 9.62 16.23
CA TYR A 486 5.52 9.28 15.05
C TYR A 486 6.33 7.98 15.25
N GLU A 487 6.89 7.76 16.45
CA GLU A 487 7.71 6.57 16.72
C GLU A 487 6.85 5.32 16.85
N ALA A 488 5.65 5.43 17.43
CA ALA A 488 4.66 4.36 17.44
C ALA A 488 4.25 3.99 16.00
N THR A 489 4.10 4.97 15.12
CA THR A 489 3.86 4.74 13.68
C THR A 489 5.05 4.04 13.01
N ASN A 490 6.29 4.41 13.34
CA ASN A 490 7.49 3.74 12.82
C ASN A 490 7.55 2.27 13.27
N ARG A 491 7.31 2.00 14.56
CA ARG A 491 7.26 0.63 15.09
C ARG A 491 6.16 -0.19 14.41
N MET A 492 4.98 0.38 14.22
CA MET A 492 3.88 -0.28 13.50
C MET A 492 4.27 -0.60 12.05
N TYR A 493 4.91 0.35 11.35
CA TYR A 493 5.40 0.12 9.98
C TYR A 493 6.39 -1.03 9.91
N HIS A 494 7.41 -1.02 10.78
CA HIS A 494 8.43 -2.08 10.81
C HIS A 494 7.83 -3.44 11.16
N LYS A 495 6.88 -3.47 12.11
CA LYS A 495 6.16 -4.70 12.49
C LYS A 495 5.36 -5.28 11.32
N CYS A 496 4.64 -4.44 10.57
CA CYS A 496 3.89 -4.89 9.38
C CYS A 496 4.84 -5.37 8.28
N LEU A 497 5.95 -4.65 8.05
CA LEU A 497 6.94 -5.01 7.05
C LEU A 497 7.61 -6.34 7.38
N GLU A 498 8.04 -6.54 8.62
CA GLU A 498 8.68 -7.78 9.07
C GLU A 498 7.77 -8.99 8.84
N TYR A 499 6.48 -8.89 9.21
CA TYR A 499 5.51 -9.96 8.97
C TYR A 499 5.37 -10.32 7.48
N ILE A 500 5.32 -9.32 6.59
CA ILE A 500 5.24 -9.59 5.14
C ILE A 500 6.56 -10.17 4.62
N LEU A 501 7.72 -9.70 5.09
CA LEU A 501 9.02 -10.26 4.70
C LEU A 501 9.20 -11.71 5.17
N GLU A 502 8.67 -12.06 6.34
CA GLU A 502 8.61 -13.44 6.83
C GLU A 502 7.75 -14.31 5.91
N GLU A 503 6.58 -13.81 5.48
CA GLU A 503 5.74 -14.53 4.50
C GLU A 503 6.45 -14.72 3.16
N ILE A 504 7.10 -13.68 2.64
CA ILE A 504 7.93 -13.76 1.44
C ILE A 504 8.99 -14.84 1.62
N ASN A 505 9.66 -14.85 2.77
CA ASN A 505 10.68 -15.84 3.07
C ASN A 505 10.11 -17.27 3.17
N HIS A 506 8.88 -17.41 3.65
CA HIS A 506 8.21 -18.69 3.84
C HIS A 506 7.80 -19.36 2.54
N ASN A 507 7.10 -18.66 1.64
CA ASN A 507 6.51 -19.28 0.43
C ASN A 507 6.71 -18.49 -0.88
N ARG A 508 7.33 -17.29 -0.83
CA ARG A 508 7.52 -16.39 -1.98
C ARG A 508 6.22 -15.92 -2.65
N MET A 509 5.05 -16.14 -2.05
CA MET A 509 3.74 -15.77 -2.60
C MET A 509 3.26 -14.37 -2.20
N ALA A 510 4.14 -13.52 -1.65
CA ALA A 510 3.84 -12.13 -1.34
C ALA A 510 4.83 -11.18 -2.03
N ASN A 511 4.37 -9.96 -2.32
CA ASN A 511 5.21 -8.83 -2.74
C ASN A 511 4.83 -7.58 -1.91
N VAL A 512 5.81 -6.76 -1.57
CA VAL A 512 5.61 -5.53 -0.79
C VAL A 512 6.28 -4.32 -1.40
N MET A 513 5.52 -3.22 -1.52
CA MET A 513 6.02 -1.89 -1.83
C MET A 513 6.27 -1.11 -0.53
N VAL A 514 7.54 -0.88 -0.22
CA VAL A 514 8.02 -0.05 0.88
C VAL A 514 7.97 1.42 0.44
N ALA A 515 6.80 2.03 0.57
CA ALA A 515 6.58 3.43 0.21
C ALA A 515 6.95 4.37 1.37
N SER A 516 8.22 4.79 1.41
CA SER A 516 8.77 5.64 2.46
C SER A 516 9.93 6.51 1.97
N HIS A 517 9.95 7.77 2.42
CA HIS A 517 11.07 8.71 2.30
C HIS A 517 12.03 8.66 3.50
N ASN A 518 11.69 7.91 4.55
CA ASN A 518 12.52 7.79 5.73
C ASN A 518 13.64 6.77 5.46
N GLU A 519 14.89 7.26 5.44
CA GLU A 519 16.09 6.46 5.17
C GLU A 519 16.28 5.32 6.18
N ASP A 520 15.93 5.49 7.45
CA ASP A 520 16.05 4.44 8.46
C ASP A 520 15.12 3.26 8.17
N THR A 521 13.93 3.53 7.63
CA THR A 521 12.99 2.50 7.18
C THR A 521 13.55 1.72 5.99
N VAL A 522 14.24 2.41 5.08
CA VAL A 522 14.90 1.78 3.93
C VAL A 522 16.07 0.93 4.41
N LYS A 523 16.93 1.45 5.29
CA LYS A 523 18.05 0.69 5.88
C LYS A 523 17.58 -0.55 6.62
N PHE A 524 16.54 -0.41 7.46
CA PHE A 524 15.91 -1.55 8.14
C PHE A 524 15.42 -2.62 7.14
N THR A 525 14.84 -2.20 6.02
CA THR A 525 14.41 -3.14 4.95
C THR A 525 15.60 -3.88 4.35
N LEU A 526 16.68 -3.17 4.01
CA LEU A 526 17.89 -3.78 3.43
C LEU A 526 18.57 -4.75 4.43
N GLU A 527 18.56 -4.42 5.72
CA GLU A 527 19.04 -5.31 6.78
C GLU A 527 18.20 -6.59 6.85
N LYS A 528 16.87 -6.48 6.84
CA LYS A 528 15.97 -7.64 6.84
C LYS A 528 16.09 -8.50 5.58
N MET A 529 16.29 -7.88 4.41
CA MET A 529 16.56 -8.61 3.17
C MET A 529 17.88 -9.39 3.23
N ASN A 530 18.93 -8.82 3.85
CA ASN A 530 20.18 -9.55 4.10
C ASN A 530 19.97 -10.74 5.04
N GLU A 531 19.24 -10.54 6.15
CA GLU A 531 18.94 -11.61 7.13
C GLU A 531 18.17 -12.77 6.50
N THR A 532 17.23 -12.47 5.61
CA THR A 532 16.38 -13.46 4.91
C THR A 532 16.96 -13.94 3.57
N SER A 533 18.16 -13.47 3.20
CA SER A 533 18.81 -13.79 1.93
C SER A 533 17.97 -13.48 0.68
N LEU A 534 17.09 -12.48 0.74
CA LEU A 534 16.26 -12.03 -0.39
C LEU A 534 17.09 -11.19 -1.36
N SER A 535 17.17 -11.64 -2.61
CA SER A 535 17.86 -10.91 -3.68
C SER A 535 16.97 -9.79 -4.24
N PRO A 536 17.54 -8.62 -4.59
CA PRO A 536 16.81 -7.58 -5.33
C PRO A 536 16.19 -8.08 -6.63
N THR A 537 16.88 -9.02 -7.30
CA THR A 537 16.46 -9.61 -8.57
C THR A 537 15.25 -10.55 -8.47
N GLU A 538 14.84 -10.93 -7.25
CA GLU A 538 13.62 -11.74 -7.04
C GLU A 538 12.34 -10.92 -7.19
N ASN A 539 12.44 -9.58 -7.26
CA ASN A 539 11.31 -8.66 -7.43
C ASN A 539 10.19 -8.90 -6.39
N LYS A 540 10.58 -9.09 -5.13
CA LYS A 540 9.63 -9.28 -4.00
C LYS A 540 9.44 -8.02 -3.16
N VAL A 541 10.48 -7.21 -3.04
CA VAL A 541 10.50 -5.99 -2.23
C VAL A 541 10.77 -4.81 -3.14
N TYR A 542 9.78 -3.94 -3.27
CA TYR A 542 9.79 -2.73 -4.09
C TYR A 542 9.98 -1.51 -3.20
N PHE A 543 10.65 -0.47 -3.69
CA PHE A 543 10.81 0.80 -2.98
C PHE A 543 10.06 1.91 -3.69
N GLY A 544 9.32 2.72 -2.93
CA GLY A 544 8.49 3.79 -3.48
C GLY A 544 8.78 5.15 -2.85
N GLN A 545 9.02 6.17 -3.67
CA GLN A 545 9.14 7.57 -3.23
C GLN A 545 8.36 8.50 -4.16
N LEU A 546 7.93 9.66 -3.67
CA LEU A 546 7.35 10.71 -4.53
C LEU A 546 8.40 11.30 -5.49
N LEU A 547 7.97 11.65 -6.71
CA LEU A 547 8.77 12.41 -7.66
C LEU A 547 9.21 13.75 -7.05
N GLY A 548 10.47 14.12 -7.27
CA GLY A 548 11.04 15.38 -6.79
C GLY A 548 11.47 15.38 -5.33
N MET A 549 11.47 14.23 -4.66
CA MET A 549 11.86 14.07 -3.26
C MET A 549 12.73 12.82 -3.06
N CYS A 550 13.74 12.92 -2.21
CA CYS A 550 14.57 11.81 -1.74
C CYS A 550 15.26 11.03 -2.87
N ASP A 551 15.80 11.74 -3.85
CA ASP A 551 16.55 11.12 -4.96
C ASP A 551 17.83 10.43 -4.49
N GLN A 552 18.41 10.89 -3.37
CA GLN A 552 19.50 10.21 -2.67
C GLN A 552 19.15 8.82 -2.14
N ILE A 553 17.87 8.45 -2.07
CA ILE A 553 17.43 7.09 -1.74
C ILE A 553 17.14 6.32 -3.02
N SER A 554 16.30 6.88 -3.89
CA SER A 554 15.74 6.13 -5.02
C SER A 554 16.80 5.74 -6.05
N PHE A 555 17.68 6.66 -6.46
CA PHE A 555 18.62 6.39 -7.54
C PHE A 555 19.77 5.48 -7.12
N PRO A 556 20.36 5.58 -5.91
CA PRO A 556 21.34 4.60 -5.47
C PRO A 556 20.77 3.18 -5.36
N LEU A 557 19.52 3.04 -4.91
CA LEU A 557 18.83 1.74 -4.91
C LEU A 557 18.59 1.20 -6.33
N GLY A 558 18.08 2.04 -7.23
CA GLY A 558 17.81 1.63 -8.62
C GLY A 558 19.08 1.20 -9.35
N GLN A 559 20.17 1.95 -9.18
CA GLN A 559 21.48 1.63 -9.74
C GLN A 559 22.10 0.36 -9.13
N ALA A 560 21.71 -0.02 -7.92
CA ALA A 560 22.09 -1.28 -7.29
C ALA A 560 21.19 -2.47 -7.68
N GLY A 561 20.24 -2.27 -8.60
CA GLY A 561 19.39 -3.33 -9.14
C GLY A 561 18.12 -3.63 -8.33
N PHE A 562 17.76 -2.76 -7.37
CA PHE A 562 16.49 -2.88 -6.66
C PHE A 562 15.33 -2.39 -7.54
N PRO A 563 14.13 -2.99 -7.42
CA PRO A 563 12.94 -2.47 -8.07
C PRO A 563 12.47 -1.21 -7.31
N VAL A 564 12.81 -0.03 -7.85
CA VAL A 564 12.49 1.28 -7.27
C VAL A 564 11.54 2.03 -8.18
N TYR A 565 10.56 2.72 -7.60
CA TYR A 565 9.54 3.46 -8.33
C TYR A 565 9.37 4.86 -7.75
N LYS A 566 9.25 5.85 -8.65
CA LYS A 566 8.73 7.17 -8.29
C LYS A 566 7.22 7.20 -8.49
N TYR A 567 6.49 7.75 -7.54
CA TYR A 567 5.11 8.17 -7.76
C TYR A 567 5.14 9.45 -8.58
N VAL A 568 4.62 9.40 -9.81
CA VAL A 568 4.79 10.40 -10.87
C VAL A 568 3.44 11.06 -11.20
N PRO A 569 3.20 12.25 -10.62
CA PRO A 569 2.11 13.15 -11.00
C PRO A 569 2.28 13.66 -12.43
N TYR A 570 1.20 13.74 -13.17
CA TYR A 570 1.15 14.46 -14.44
C TYR A 570 -0.22 15.09 -14.67
N GLY A 571 -0.25 16.16 -15.47
CA GLY A 571 -1.47 16.91 -15.79
C GLY A 571 -1.18 18.37 -16.15
N PRO A 572 -2.16 19.07 -16.76
CA PRO A 572 -2.01 20.48 -17.15
C PRO A 572 -1.65 21.37 -15.96
N VAL A 573 -0.80 22.39 -16.18
CA VAL A 573 -0.28 23.26 -15.10
C VAL A 573 -1.39 23.83 -14.22
N ASN A 574 -2.48 24.33 -14.82
CA ASN A 574 -3.57 24.96 -14.07
C ASN A 574 -4.36 23.97 -13.22
N GLU A 575 -4.42 22.71 -13.64
CA GLU A 575 -5.24 21.67 -13.01
C GLU A 575 -4.51 20.94 -11.88
N VAL A 576 -3.18 21.04 -11.85
CA VAL A 576 -2.33 20.46 -10.79
C VAL A 576 -1.91 21.47 -9.71
N ILE A 577 -2.40 22.72 -9.78
CA ILE A 577 -2.10 23.76 -8.77
C ILE A 577 -2.47 23.30 -7.35
N PRO A 578 -3.67 22.72 -7.09
CA PRO A 578 -4.03 22.24 -5.77
C PRO A 578 -3.06 21.16 -5.26
N TYR A 579 -2.64 20.26 -6.16
CA TYR A 579 -1.63 19.24 -5.87
C TYR A 579 -0.27 19.85 -5.47
N LEU A 580 0.21 20.85 -6.22
CA LEU A 580 1.49 21.52 -5.94
C LEU A 580 1.48 22.30 -4.63
N SER A 581 0.38 22.98 -4.32
CA SER A 581 0.15 23.68 -3.05
C SER A 581 0.38 22.76 -1.85
N ARG A 582 -0.22 21.57 -1.93
CA ARG A 582 -0.12 20.51 -0.94
C ARG A 582 1.29 19.93 -0.82
N ARG A 583 1.98 19.70 -1.95
CA ARG A 583 3.41 19.31 -1.94
C ARG A 583 4.30 20.36 -1.27
N ALA A 584 4.04 21.66 -1.46
CA ALA A 584 4.80 22.71 -0.78
C ALA A 584 4.60 22.67 0.75
N GLN A 585 3.35 22.46 1.20
CA GLN A 585 3.01 22.30 2.62
C GLN A 585 3.63 21.03 3.24
N GLU A 586 3.68 19.91 2.52
CA GLU A 586 4.33 18.69 3.00
C GLU A 586 5.83 18.91 3.25
N ASN A 587 6.48 19.59 2.30
CA ASN A 587 7.90 19.92 2.39
C ASN A 587 8.21 20.95 3.49
N ARG A 588 7.21 21.68 3.99
CA ARG A 588 7.30 22.50 5.21
C ARG A 588 7.40 21.62 6.46
N GLY A 589 6.57 20.57 6.59
CA GLY A 589 6.54 19.67 7.75
C GLY A 589 7.76 18.73 7.84
N PHE A 590 8.44 18.50 6.72
CA PHE A 590 9.59 17.58 6.61
C PHE A 590 10.92 18.19 7.06
N MET A 591 10.93 19.02 8.12
CA MET A 591 12.06 19.91 8.47
C MET A 591 13.40 19.21 8.72
N LYS A 592 13.44 17.95 9.16
CA LYS A 592 14.72 17.22 9.33
C LYS A 592 15.19 16.55 8.03
N GLY A 593 14.28 15.95 7.26
CA GLY A 593 14.63 15.23 6.04
C GLY A 593 14.97 16.17 4.87
N SER A 594 14.26 17.30 4.74
CA SER A 594 14.52 18.30 3.70
C SER A 594 15.85 19.02 3.90
N GLN A 595 16.29 19.20 5.17
CA GLN A 595 17.61 19.73 5.49
C GLN A 595 18.73 18.79 5.02
N ARG A 596 18.57 17.48 5.23
CA ARG A 596 19.53 16.48 4.76
C ARG A 596 19.60 16.46 3.23
N GLU A 597 18.46 16.40 2.55
CA GLU A 597 18.39 16.42 1.09
C GLU A 597 19.04 17.67 0.50
N ARG A 598 18.74 18.85 1.05
CA ARG A 598 19.39 20.11 0.65
C ARG A 598 20.91 20.09 0.88
N SER A 599 21.37 19.50 1.98
CA SER A 599 22.82 19.38 2.26
C SER A 599 23.52 18.53 1.20
N LEU A 600 22.92 17.40 0.82
CA LEU A 600 23.46 16.50 -0.21
C LEU A 600 23.43 17.15 -1.61
N LEU A 601 22.37 17.87 -1.96
CA LEU A 601 22.30 18.67 -3.18
C LEU A 601 23.42 19.73 -3.24
N TRP A 602 23.67 20.44 -2.13
CA TRP A 602 24.76 21.41 -2.04
C TRP A 602 26.14 20.75 -2.15
N LYS A 603 26.33 19.58 -1.53
CA LYS A 603 27.56 18.80 -1.63
C LYS A 603 27.82 18.37 -3.08
N GLU A 604 26.80 17.93 -3.81
CA GLU A 604 26.92 17.61 -5.23
C GLU A 604 27.23 18.83 -6.10
N LEU A 605 26.52 19.94 -5.88
CA LEU A 605 26.75 21.17 -6.66
C LEU A 605 28.20 21.67 -6.47
N LYS A 606 28.70 21.64 -5.22
CA LYS A 606 30.11 21.96 -4.93
C LYS A 606 31.06 20.98 -5.62
N ARG A 607 30.77 19.67 -5.56
CA ARG A 607 31.56 18.65 -6.25
C ARG A 607 31.67 18.96 -7.75
N ARG A 608 30.55 19.26 -8.43
CA ARG A 608 30.53 19.62 -9.86
C ARG A 608 31.31 20.89 -10.14
N LEU A 609 31.19 21.90 -9.28
CA LEU A 609 31.96 23.15 -9.41
C LEU A 609 33.47 22.91 -9.32
N PHE A 610 33.93 22.21 -8.28
CA PHE A 610 35.36 21.96 -8.04
C PHE A 610 35.98 20.95 -9.01
N SER A 611 35.17 20.07 -9.62
CA SER A 611 35.63 19.10 -10.63
C SER A 611 35.50 19.57 -12.08
N GLY A 612 35.05 20.82 -12.32
CA GLY A 612 34.85 21.34 -13.67
C GLY A 612 33.64 20.76 -14.42
N GLN A 613 32.73 20.08 -13.73
CA GLN A 613 31.53 19.43 -14.29
C GLN A 613 30.27 20.32 -14.22
N LEU A 614 30.41 21.64 -14.30
CA LEU A 614 29.26 22.57 -14.22
C LEU A 614 28.21 22.33 -15.32
N LEU A 615 28.63 21.93 -16.52
CA LEU A 615 27.74 21.61 -17.64
C LEU A 615 27.40 20.11 -17.71
N TYR A 616 27.41 19.41 -16.57
CA TYR A 616 27.08 17.98 -16.51
C TYR A 616 25.71 17.71 -17.13
N LYS A 617 25.69 16.76 -18.05
CA LYS A 617 24.47 16.16 -18.61
C LYS A 617 24.50 14.65 -18.35
N PRO A 618 23.41 14.07 -17.83
CA PRO A 618 23.32 12.62 -17.68
C PRO A 618 23.39 11.95 -19.05
N VAL A 619 24.08 10.81 -19.12
CA VAL A 619 24.14 9.95 -20.31
C VAL A 619 23.31 8.71 -20.02
N TYR A 620 22.37 8.40 -20.89
CA TYR A 620 21.47 7.26 -20.78
C TYR A 620 20.98 6.78 -22.14
#